data_AF-A0A922CVX8-F1
#
_entry.id   AF-A0A922CVX8-F1
#
_cell.length_a   1.000
_cell.length_b   1.000
_cell.length_c   1.000
_cell.angle_alpha   90.00
_cell.angle_beta   90.00
_cell.angle_gamma   90.00
#
_symmetry.space_group_name_H-M   'P 1'
#
loop_
_entity.id
_entity.type
_entity.pdbx_description
1 polymer ?
#
loop_
_entity_poly.entity_id
_entity_poly.type
_entity_poly.pdbx_seq_one_letter_code
_entity_poly.pdbx_strand_id
1 'polypeptide(L)'
;MHFVEYLLYPGPEVVPKLHDLPEECIREILLRISDHRDLDSASSAWNVMASVCSEQRIWRELVSFHFTQQQIDAALAKLKEEQKDADWKNVFHHLRKLYGLREDAQYAETLSLCRHCKCLFWRSLGHPCIADQCPEYRERLKEAGGPLPPSPVPPAAFLKFFSL
;
A
#
# COMPACT_ATOMS: atom_id res chain seq x y z
N MET A 1 -1.92 -19.48 -30.48
CA MET A 1 -2.78 -18.31 -30.74
C MET A 1 -4.16 -18.41 -30.10
N HIS A 2 -4.74 -19.61 -29.90
CA HIS A 2 -6.08 -19.76 -29.29
C HIS A 2 -6.20 -19.52 -27.78
N PHE A 3 -5.11 -19.54 -27.00
CA PHE A 3 -5.18 -19.32 -25.54
C PHE A 3 -5.45 -17.86 -25.16
N VAL A 4 -5.08 -16.91 -26.01
CA VAL A 4 -5.18 -15.47 -25.71
C VAL A 4 -6.60 -14.93 -25.94
N GLU A 5 -7.37 -15.53 -26.85
CA GLU A 5 -8.76 -15.12 -27.14
C GLU A 5 -9.72 -15.38 -25.97
N TYR A 6 -9.58 -16.52 -25.27
CA TYR A 6 -10.48 -16.89 -24.18
C TYR A 6 -10.33 -16.03 -22.92
N LEU A 7 -9.16 -15.43 -22.69
CA LEU A 7 -8.94 -14.52 -21.56
C LEU A 7 -9.43 -13.08 -21.84
N LEU A 8 -9.43 -12.65 -23.10
CA LEU A 8 -9.81 -11.28 -23.48
C LEU A 8 -11.30 -11.15 -23.82
N TYR A 9 -11.96 -12.23 -24.23
CA TYR A 9 -13.39 -12.27 -24.50
C TYR A 9 -14.07 -13.46 -23.82
N PRO A 10 -14.12 -13.50 -22.48
CA PRO A 10 -15.04 -14.40 -21.81
C PRO A 10 -16.46 -14.10 -22.31
N GLY A 11 -17.21 -15.13 -22.70
CA GLY A 11 -18.63 -14.97 -23.01
C GLY A 11 -19.37 -14.31 -21.83
N PRO A 12 -20.54 -13.70 -22.05
CA PRO A 12 -21.23 -12.86 -21.06
C PRO A 12 -21.55 -13.54 -19.70
N GLU A 13 -21.36 -14.86 -19.58
CA GLU A 13 -21.55 -15.63 -18.34
C GLU A 13 -20.25 -16.03 -17.61
N VAL A 14 -19.07 -15.81 -18.22
CA VAL A 14 -17.79 -16.18 -17.60
C VAL A 14 -17.19 -14.96 -16.91
N VAL A 15 -17.22 -14.97 -15.58
CA VAL A 15 -16.50 -13.98 -14.77
C VAL A 15 -15.09 -14.53 -14.51
N PRO A 16 -14.03 -13.97 -15.12
CA PRO A 16 -12.67 -14.44 -14.89
C PRO A 16 -12.29 -14.28 -13.43
N LYS A 17 -11.69 -15.32 -12.86
CA LYS A 17 -11.24 -15.37 -11.47
C LYS A 17 -9.74 -15.10 -11.43
N LEU A 18 -9.25 -14.77 -10.23
CA LEU A 18 -7.83 -14.49 -10.03
C LEU A 18 -6.93 -15.65 -10.45
N HIS A 19 -7.40 -16.90 -10.26
CA HIS A 19 -6.66 -18.10 -10.66
C HIS A 19 -6.62 -18.35 -12.16
N ASP A 20 -7.45 -17.66 -12.94
CA ASP A 20 -7.41 -17.74 -14.40
C ASP A 20 -6.32 -16.83 -14.99
N LEU A 21 -5.70 -15.96 -14.17
CA LEU A 21 -4.62 -15.09 -14.62
C LEU A 21 -3.32 -15.88 -14.83
N PRO A 22 -2.54 -15.54 -15.87
CA PRO A 22 -1.18 -16.03 -16.04
C PRO A 22 -0.28 -15.70 -14.84
N GLU A 23 0.71 -16.55 -14.57
CA GLU A 23 1.63 -16.39 -13.44
C GLU A 23 2.38 -15.05 -13.50
N GLU A 24 2.74 -14.56 -14.69
CA GLU A 24 3.32 -13.25 -14.90
C GLU A 24 2.44 -12.09 -14.42
N CYS A 25 1.12 -12.20 -14.59
CA CYS A 25 0.18 -11.21 -14.07
C CYS A 25 0.10 -11.30 -12.54
N ILE A 26 0.08 -12.51 -11.97
CA ILE A 26 0.14 -12.71 -10.51
C ILE A 26 1.41 -12.10 -9.92
N ARG A 27 2.55 -12.27 -10.59
CA ARG A 27 3.83 -11.68 -10.20
C ARG A 27 3.77 -10.16 -10.19
N GLU A 28 3.24 -9.53 -11.23
CA GLU A 28 3.10 -8.07 -11.26
C GLU A 28 2.12 -7.54 -10.20
N ILE A 29 1.10 -8.32 -9.82
CA ILE A 29 0.23 -7.99 -8.67
C ILE A 29 1.03 -8.05 -7.36
N LEU A 30 1.74 -9.15 -7.10
CA LEU A 30 2.52 -9.35 -5.88
C LEU A 30 3.65 -8.32 -5.73
N LEU A 31 4.23 -7.86 -6.84
CA LEU A 31 5.23 -6.79 -6.85
C LEU A 31 4.72 -5.43 -6.39
N ARG A 32 3.39 -5.24 -6.31
CA ARG A 32 2.78 -3.98 -5.80
C ARG A 32 2.40 -4.08 -4.33
N ILE A 33 2.59 -5.23 -3.69
CA ILE A 33 2.30 -5.39 -2.27
C ILE A 33 3.47 -4.82 -1.48
N SER A 34 3.19 -3.80 -0.68
CA SER A 34 4.17 -3.13 0.18
C SER A 34 4.27 -3.73 1.59
N ASP A 35 3.33 -4.57 2.02
CA ASP A 35 3.38 -5.22 3.33
C ASP A 35 3.82 -6.68 3.22
N HIS A 36 4.87 -7.06 3.96
CA HIS A 36 5.35 -8.44 3.95
C HIS A 36 4.31 -9.43 4.49
N ARG A 37 3.41 -9.00 5.37
CA ARG A 37 2.38 -9.85 5.97
C ARG A 37 1.32 -10.23 4.94
N ASP A 38 1.05 -9.34 3.99
CA ASP A 38 0.15 -9.60 2.88
C ASP A 38 0.80 -10.58 1.89
N LEU A 39 2.11 -10.51 1.68
CA LEU A 39 2.86 -11.53 0.91
C LEU A 39 2.84 -12.90 1.58
N ASP A 40 3.01 -12.97 2.91
CA ASP A 40 2.94 -14.21 3.67
C ASP A 40 1.51 -14.81 3.62
N SER A 41 0.49 -13.95 3.70
CA SER A 41 -0.92 -14.35 3.57
C SER A 41 -1.24 -14.84 2.16
N ALA A 42 -0.79 -14.13 1.12
CA ALA A 42 -0.94 -14.53 -0.27
C ALA A 42 -0.25 -15.87 -0.56
N SER A 43 0.99 -16.05 -0.05
CA SER A 43 1.73 -17.30 -0.14
C SER A 43 0.99 -18.47 0.51
N SER A 44 0.21 -18.22 1.57
CA SER A 44 -0.56 -19.25 2.26
C SER A 44 -1.90 -19.56 1.59
N ALA A 45 -2.40 -18.64 0.76
CA ALA A 45 -3.71 -18.76 0.14
C ALA A 45 -3.73 -19.68 -1.09
N TRP A 46 -2.65 -19.71 -1.88
CA TRP A 46 -2.62 -20.42 -3.17
C TRP A 46 -1.20 -20.79 -3.60
N ASN A 47 -1.03 -21.95 -4.25
CA ASN A 47 0.28 -22.50 -4.62
C ASN A 47 1.04 -21.64 -5.66
N VAL A 48 0.35 -21.03 -6.62
CA VAL A 48 1.00 -20.13 -7.59
C VAL A 48 1.51 -18.88 -6.87
N MET A 49 0.72 -18.29 -5.96
CA MET A 49 1.20 -17.20 -5.10
C MET A 49 2.37 -17.63 -4.22
N ALA A 50 2.34 -18.85 -3.66
CA ALA A 50 3.46 -19.37 -2.88
C ALA A 50 4.75 -19.47 -3.70
N SER A 51 4.65 -20.00 -4.92
CA SER A 51 5.76 -20.10 -5.86
C SER A 51 6.33 -18.72 -6.17
N VAL A 52 5.46 -17.77 -6.56
CA VAL A 52 5.90 -16.42 -6.94
C VAL A 52 6.44 -15.64 -5.74
N CYS A 53 5.82 -15.74 -4.56
CA CYS A 53 6.32 -15.13 -3.32
C CYS A 53 7.69 -15.68 -2.88
N SER A 54 8.10 -16.86 -3.35
CA SER A 54 9.43 -17.40 -3.07
C SER A 54 10.53 -16.80 -3.95
N GLU A 55 10.17 -16.05 -4.99
CA GLU A 55 11.13 -15.45 -5.91
C GLU A 55 11.91 -14.30 -5.28
N GLN A 56 13.22 -14.29 -5.54
CA GLN A 56 14.14 -13.24 -5.09
C GLN A 56 13.77 -11.85 -5.62
N ARG A 57 13.07 -11.76 -6.77
CA ARG A 57 12.60 -10.49 -7.34
C ARG A 57 11.56 -9.81 -6.43
N ILE A 58 10.60 -10.57 -5.86
CA ILE A 58 9.56 -10.03 -4.99
C ILE A 58 10.19 -9.36 -3.77
N TRP A 59 11.08 -10.08 -3.09
CA TRP A 59 11.73 -9.59 -1.87
C TRP A 59 12.70 -8.45 -2.14
N ARG A 60 13.40 -8.46 -3.28
CA ARG A 60 14.28 -7.35 -3.67
C ARG A 60 13.50 -6.06 -3.89
N GLU A 61 12.36 -6.11 -4.58
CA GLU A 61 11.50 -4.94 -4.77
C GLU A 61 10.92 -4.44 -3.45
N LEU A 62 10.51 -5.35 -2.56
CA LEU A 62 10.05 -4.99 -1.21
C LEU A 62 11.17 -4.31 -0.39
N VAL A 63 12.41 -4.77 -0.51
CA VAL A 63 13.57 -4.13 0.13
C VAL A 63 13.81 -2.73 -0.44
N SER A 64 13.82 -2.57 -1.76
CA SER A 64 13.98 -1.27 -2.42
C SER A 64 12.84 -0.30 -2.09
N PHE A 65 11.64 -0.81 -1.86
CA PHE A 65 10.49 0.00 -1.46
C PHE A 65 10.63 0.56 -0.04
N HIS A 66 11.12 -0.23 0.92
CA HIS A 66 11.19 0.19 2.33
C HIS A 66 12.48 0.93 2.68
N PHE A 67 13.63 0.46 2.17
CA PHE A 67 14.95 0.88 2.63
C PHE A 67 15.66 1.77 1.63
N THR A 68 16.56 2.62 2.13
CA THR A 68 17.40 3.47 1.27
C THR A 68 18.53 2.65 0.65
N GLN A 69 19.05 3.08 -0.51
CA GLN A 69 20.18 2.41 -1.16
C GLN A 69 21.38 2.25 -0.22
N GLN A 70 21.66 3.23 0.63
CA GLN A 70 22.74 3.17 1.61
C GLN A 70 22.53 2.05 2.65
N GLN A 71 21.30 1.86 3.14
CA GLN A 71 20.98 0.78 4.07
C GLN A 71 21.13 -0.60 3.39
N ILE A 72 20.70 -0.69 2.13
CA ILE A 72 20.80 -1.91 1.32
C ILE A 72 22.27 -2.26 1.06
N ASP A 73 23.08 -1.30 0.61
CA ASP A 73 24.50 -1.49 0.32
C ASP A 73 25.28 -1.95 1.56
N ALA A 74 24.96 -1.37 2.73
CA ALA A 74 25.56 -1.78 4.00
C ALA A 74 25.24 -3.24 4.37
N ALA A 75 24.01 -3.71 4.11
CA ALA A 75 23.64 -5.11 4.31
C ALA A 75 24.32 -6.05 3.30
N LEU A 76 24.39 -5.65 2.03
CA LEU A 76 25.03 -6.45 0.99
C LEU A 76 26.55 -6.54 1.13
N ALA A 77 27.20 -5.49 1.63
CA ALA A 77 28.64 -5.49 1.89
C ALA A 77 29.03 -6.62 2.86
N LYS A 78 28.26 -6.80 3.95
CA LYS A 78 28.47 -7.89 4.91
C LYS A 78 28.31 -9.27 4.28
N LEU A 79 27.32 -9.46 3.40
CA LEU A 79 27.11 -10.74 2.71
C LEU A 79 28.27 -11.07 1.75
N LYS A 80 28.83 -10.06 1.08
CA LYS A 80 30.01 -10.22 0.21
C LYS A 80 31.25 -10.63 1.00
N GLU A 81 31.46 -10.05 2.18
CA GLU A 81 32.55 -10.47 3.09
C GLU A 81 32.41 -11.95 3.49
N GLU A 82 31.18 -12.42 3.67
CA GLU A 82 30.87 -13.81 3.99
C GLU A 82 30.81 -14.76 2.77
N GLN A 83 31.05 -14.26 1.54
CA GLN A 83 30.92 -15.00 0.28
C GLN A 83 29.56 -15.72 0.12
N LYS A 84 28.48 -15.09 0.60
CA LYS A 84 27.12 -15.63 0.49
C LYS A 84 26.34 -14.89 -0.59
N ASP A 85 25.54 -15.66 -1.33
CA ASP A 85 24.51 -15.09 -2.20
C ASP A 85 23.44 -14.39 -1.36
N ALA A 86 22.87 -13.32 -1.91
CA ALA A 86 21.82 -12.56 -1.25
C ALA A 86 20.48 -13.29 -1.33
N ASP A 87 20.06 -13.86 -0.20
CA ASP A 87 18.65 -14.20 0.03
C ASP A 87 17.91 -12.92 0.46
N TRP A 88 17.18 -12.33 -0.49
CA TRP A 88 16.49 -11.06 -0.30
C TRP A 88 15.39 -11.12 0.77
N LYS A 89 14.81 -12.31 1.04
CA LYS A 89 13.86 -12.47 2.16
C LYS A 89 14.57 -12.29 3.50
N ASN A 90 15.75 -12.88 3.64
CA ASN A 90 16.58 -12.70 4.84
C ASN A 90 17.11 -11.27 4.96
N VAL A 91 17.55 -10.66 3.86
CA VAL A 91 17.96 -9.24 3.81
C VAL A 91 16.82 -8.34 4.28
N PHE A 92 15.59 -8.56 3.78
CA PHE A 92 14.42 -7.81 4.20
C PHE A 92 14.19 -7.91 5.72
N HIS A 93 14.14 -9.13 6.27
CA HIS A 93 13.89 -9.31 7.69
C HIS A 93 15.02 -8.74 8.57
N HIS A 94 16.27 -8.80 8.09
CA HIS A 94 17.42 -8.18 8.75
C HIS A 94 17.28 -6.64 8.79
N LEU A 95 17.05 -6.01 7.63
CA LEU A 95 16.89 -4.56 7.52
C LEU A 95 15.68 -4.07 8.32
N ARG A 96 14.55 -4.80 8.27
CA ARG A 96 13.35 -4.50 9.06
C ARG A 96 13.65 -4.47 10.56
N LYS A 97 14.47 -5.40 11.05
CA LYS A 97 14.87 -5.46 12.47
C LYS A 97 15.80 -4.30 12.85
N LEU A 98 16.63 -3.80 11.92
CA LEU A 98 17.60 -2.73 12.17
C LEU A 98 16.99 -1.33 12.05
N TYR A 99 16.15 -1.10 11.05
CA TYR A 99 15.71 0.24 10.65
C TYR A 99 14.19 0.46 10.79
N GLY A 100 13.42 -0.61 11.04
CA GLY A 100 11.96 -0.55 10.95
C GLY A 100 11.46 -0.56 9.50
N LEU A 101 10.15 -0.36 9.31
CA LEU A 101 9.53 -0.18 7.99
C LEU A 101 9.14 1.28 7.82
N ARG A 102 8.93 1.68 6.56
CA ARG A 102 8.46 3.04 6.26
C ARG A 102 6.98 3.18 6.62
N GLU A 103 6.67 3.99 7.64
CA GLU A 103 5.31 4.14 8.17
C GLU A 103 4.36 4.84 7.19
N ASP A 104 4.87 5.79 6.39
CA ASP A 104 4.13 6.49 5.34
C ASP A 104 3.69 5.55 4.20
N ALA A 105 4.40 4.45 4.02
CA ALA A 105 4.17 3.48 2.96
C ALA A 105 3.22 2.34 3.37
N GLN A 106 2.80 2.33 4.64
CA GLN A 106 1.90 1.32 5.20
C GLN A 106 0.41 1.66 4.94
N TYR A 107 0.10 2.89 4.55
CA TYR A 107 -1.28 3.35 4.32
C TYR A 107 -1.38 4.08 2.98
N ALA A 108 -2.38 3.72 2.17
CA ALA A 108 -2.53 4.27 0.82
C ALA A 108 -2.82 5.78 0.80
N GLU A 109 -3.57 6.30 1.78
CA GLU A 109 -3.88 7.73 1.87
C GLU A 109 -4.11 8.17 3.32
N THR A 110 -3.75 9.42 3.63
CA THR A 110 -4.02 10.05 4.93
C THR A 110 -5.38 10.73 4.92
N LEU A 111 -6.24 10.36 5.87
CA LEU A 111 -7.53 11.02 6.08
C LEU A 111 -7.36 12.47 6.53
N SER A 112 -8.34 13.31 6.21
CA SER A 112 -8.38 14.71 6.62
C SER A 112 -9.62 14.99 7.46
N LEU A 113 -9.45 15.72 8.55
CA LEU A 113 -10.53 16.18 9.42
C LEU A 113 -10.90 17.62 9.07
N CYS A 114 -12.17 17.83 8.73
CA CYS A 114 -12.72 19.17 8.60
C CYS A 114 -12.90 19.81 9.98
N ARG A 115 -12.40 21.04 10.16
CA ARG A 115 -12.58 21.77 11.42
C ARG A 115 -13.99 22.34 11.61
N HIS A 116 -14.77 22.45 10.53
CA HIS A 116 -16.10 23.06 10.51
C HIS A 116 -17.21 22.04 10.79
N CYS A 117 -17.33 21.01 9.94
CA CYS A 117 -18.36 19.98 10.09
C CYS A 117 -17.88 18.73 10.84
N LYS A 118 -16.60 18.66 11.23
CA LYS A 118 -15.98 17.48 11.90
C LYS A 118 -16.04 16.18 11.09
N CYS A 119 -16.31 16.27 9.79
CA CYS A 119 -16.27 15.14 8.87
C CYS A 119 -14.83 14.68 8.62
N LEU A 120 -14.64 13.37 8.54
CA LEU A 120 -13.39 12.72 8.16
C LEU A 120 -13.51 12.25 6.70
N PHE A 121 -12.54 12.61 5.84
CA PHE A 121 -12.64 12.35 4.41
C PHE A 121 -11.28 12.13 3.75
N TRP A 122 -11.28 11.47 2.58
CA TRP A 122 -10.12 11.35 1.69
C TRP A 122 -9.98 12.60 0.83
N ARG A 123 -8.78 13.19 0.76
CA ARG A 123 -8.60 14.44 0.00
C ARG A 123 -8.79 14.22 -1.49
N SER A 124 -8.38 13.07 -1.99
CA SER A 124 -8.54 12.66 -3.39
C SER A 124 -10.01 12.60 -3.85
N LEU A 125 -10.93 12.23 -2.95
CA LEU A 125 -12.36 12.07 -3.24
C LEU A 125 -13.20 13.34 -2.98
N GLY A 126 -12.55 14.39 -2.46
CA GLY A 126 -13.22 15.64 -2.11
C GLY A 126 -13.94 15.58 -0.75
N HIS A 127 -14.38 16.75 -0.30
CA HIS A 127 -14.96 16.95 1.02
C HIS A 127 -16.46 17.26 0.92
N PRO A 128 -17.36 16.42 1.46
CA PRO A 128 -18.79 16.70 1.50
C PRO A 128 -19.10 17.69 2.65
N CYS A 129 -18.66 18.94 2.54
CA CYS A 129 -18.89 19.91 3.61
C CYS A 129 -20.35 20.37 3.65
N ILE A 130 -20.93 20.43 4.86
CA ILE A 130 -22.18 21.17 5.12
C ILE A 130 -22.04 22.65 4.70
N ALA A 131 -20.83 23.22 4.77
CA ALA A 131 -20.55 24.58 4.35
C ALA A 131 -20.75 24.84 2.86
N ASP A 132 -20.64 23.80 2.02
CA ASP A 132 -20.89 23.93 0.58
C ASP A 132 -22.39 23.75 0.26
N GLN A 133 -23.15 23.17 1.18
CA GLN A 133 -24.59 22.92 1.04
C GLN A 133 -25.46 24.06 1.58
N CYS A 134 -24.90 24.95 2.40
CA CYS A 134 -25.66 25.99 3.12
C CYS A 134 -25.03 27.38 2.97
N PRO A 135 -25.62 28.30 2.17
CA PRO A 135 -25.09 29.63 1.91
C PRO A 135 -24.88 30.48 3.17
N GLU A 136 -25.79 30.41 4.14
CA GLU A 136 -25.70 31.20 5.38
C GLU A 136 -24.50 30.74 6.23
N TYR A 137 -24.22 29.44 6.27
CA TYR A 137 -23.07 28.92 6.99
C TYR A 137 -21.76 29.35 6.33
N ARG A 138 -21.72 29.38 4.99
CA ARG A 138 -20.56 29.83 4.20
C ARG A 138 -20.24 31.30 4.44
N GLU A 139 -21.26 32.14 4.60
CA GLU A 139 -21.10 33.57 4.85
C GLU A 139 -20.53 33.83 6.26
N ARG A 140 -21.09 33.16 7.27
CA ARG A 140 -20.54 33.17 8.64
C ARG A 140 -19.09 32.68 8.71
N LEU A 141 -18.74 31.71 7.86
CA LEU A 141 -17.38 31.20 7.74
C LEU A 141 -16.40 32.22 7.14
N LYS A 142 -16.85 33.00 6.16
CA LYS A 142 -16.06 34.10 5.57
C LYS A 142 -15.84 35.22 6.59
N GLU A 143 -16.86 35.57 7.37
CA GLU A 143 -16.77 36.57 8.45
C GLU A 143 -15.80 36.13 9.56
N ALA A 144 -15.75 34.83 9.86
CA ALA A 144 -14.86 34.25 10.86
C ALA A 144 -13.40 34.04 10.40
N GLY A 145 -13.00 34.60 9.25
CA GLY A 145 -11.62 34.50 8.74
C GLY A 145 -11.42 33.44 7.66
N GLY A 146 -12.49 32.87 7.10
CA GLY A 146 -12.46 31.97 5.95
C GLY A 146 -12.27 30.49 6.28
N PRO A 147 -12.31 29.61 5.26
CA PRO A 147 -12.17 28.18 5.47
C PRO A 147 -10.75 27.81 5.89
N LEU A 148 -10.60 27.35 7.14
CA LEU A 148 -9.37 26.73 7.61
C LEU A 148 -9.05 25.44 6.84
N PRO A 149 -7.76 25.18 6.54
CA PRO A 149 -7.36 23.95 5.88
C PRO A 149 -7.69 22.73 6.74
N PRO A 150 -8.16 21.63 6.12
CA PRO A 150 -8.37 20.36 6.80
C PRO A 150 -7.08 19.88 7.46
N SER A 151 -7.19 19.29 8.66
CA SER A 151 -6.02 18.75 9.37
C SER A 151 -5.82 17.28 9.02
N PRO A 152 -4.61 16.84 8.63
CA PRO A 152 -4.36 15.42 8.37
C PRO A 152 -4.51 14.62 9.66
N VAL A 153 -5.08 13.43 9.55
CA VAL A 153 -5.29 12.48 10.65
C VAL A 153 -4.43 11.25 10.39
N PRO A 154 -3.25 11.14 11.04
CA PRO A 154 -2.45 9.92 10.97
C PRO A 154 -3.23 8.71 11.51
N PRO A 155 -2.94 7.49 11.03
CA PRO A 155 -3.58 6.26 11.50
C PRO A 155 -3.53 6.09 13.02
N ALA A 156 -2.42 6.43 13.67
CA ALA A 156 -2.30 6.37 15.14
C ALA A 156 -3.28 7.33 15.85
N ALA A 157 -3.49 8.54 15.31
CA ALA A 157 -4.49 9.46 15.82
C ALA A 157 -5.92 8.95 15.56
N PHE A 158 -6.17 8.41 14.36
CA PHE A 158 -7.46 7.81 14.05
C PHE A 158 -7.81 6.69 15.04
N LEU A 159 -6.92 5.73 15.23
CA LEU A 159 -7.13 4.65 16.19
C LEU A 159 -7.37 5.20 17.59
N LYS A 160 -6.58 6.15 18.09
CA LYS A 160 -6.80 6.76 19.41
C LYS A 160 -8.19 7.40 19.59
N PHE A 161 -8.72 8.05 18.56
CA PHE A 161 -10.02 8.74 18.65
C PHE A 161 -11.23 7.84 18.37
N PHE A 162 -11.03 6.73 17.65
CA PHE A 162 -12.12 5.90 17.12
C PHE A 162 -12.05 4.42 17.51
N SER A 163 -11.02 3.96 18.23
CA SER A 163 -11.01 2.64 18.85
C SER A 163 -11.88 2.67 20.11
N LEU A 164 -13.04 2.00 20.06
CA LEU A 164 -13.92 1.73 21.21
C LEU A 164 -13.31 0.69 22.15
#